data_AF-A0A1G9BE75-F1
#
_entry.id   AF-A0A1G9BE75-F1
#
_cell.length_a   1.000
_cell.length_b   1.000
_cell.length_c   1.000
_cell.angle_alpha   90.00
_cell.angle_beta   90.00
_cell.angle_gamma   90.00
#
_symmetry.space_group_name_H-M   'P 1'
#
loop_
_entity.id
_entity.type
_entity.pdbx_description
1 polymer ?
#
loop_
_entity_poly.entity_id
_entity_poly.type
_entity_poly.pdbx_seq_one_letter_code
_entity_poly.pdbx_strand_id
1 'polypeptide(L)' 'MSEIKIRENESLDNALRRFKRQCAKSGVLSEVRKREHYEKPSVKRKKKAEAARRKNNKRF' A
#
# COMPACT_ATOMS: atom_id res chain seq x y z
N MET A 1 -1.10 10.77 6.24
CA MET A 1 0.33 10.79 5.86
C MET A 1 1.09 9.84 6.78
N SER A 2 2.11 9.16 6.28
CA SER A 2 2.92 8.21 7.07
C SER A 2 4.12 8.92 7.67
N GLU A 3 3.99 9.35 8.92
CA GLU A 3 5.08 9.98 9.69
C GLU A 3 5.79 8.93 10.56
N ILE A 4 7.11 9.00 10.63
CA ILE A 4 7.93 8.14 11.49
C ILE A 4 8.85 9.01 12.33
N LYS A 5 8.74 8.85 13.65
CA LYS A 5 9.65 9.46 14.62
C LYS A 5 10.86 8.53 14.78
N ILE A 6 12.04 9.05 14.47
CA ILE A 6 13.31 8.34 14.67
C ILE A 6 13.65 8.41 16.17
N ARG A 7 13.97 7.27 16.77
CA ARG A 7 14.46 7.21 18.17
C ARG A 7 15.99 7.27 18.18
N GLU A 8 16.58 7.76 19.25
CA GLU A 8 18.03 8.01 19.38
C GLU A 8 18.92 6.75 19.18
N ASN A 9 18.35 5.55 19.35
CA ASN A 9 19.05 4.27 19.16
C ASN A 9 18.79 3.59 17.80
N GLU A 10 18.30 4.31 16.79
CA GLU A 10 18.02 3.74 15.47
C GLU A 10 19.01 4.22 14.40
N SER A 11 19.57 3.25 13.65
CA SER A 11 20.27 3.55 12.41
C SER A 11 19.30 4.10 11.35
N LEU A 12 19.76 5.06 10.55
CA LEU A 12 19.02 5.70 9.47
C LEU A 12 18.35 4.68 8.53
N ASP A 13 19.04 3.57 8.26
CA ASP A 13 18.56 2.53 7.34
C ASP A 13 17.34 1.77 7.90
N ASN A 14 17.29 1.56 9.23
CA ASN A 14 16.13 0.98 9.90
C ASN A 14 14.92 1.93 9.87
N ALA A 15 15.15 3.24 10.00
CA ALA A 15 14.09 4.24 9.87
C ALA A 15 13.51 4.23 8.45
N LEU A 16 14.36 4.21 7.41
CA LEU A 16 13.95 4.12 6.01
C LEU A 16 13.16 2.84 5.71
N ARG A 17 13.57 1.70 6.27
CA ARG A 17 12.87 0.42 6.07
C ARG A 17 11.47 0.45 6.67
N ARG A 18 11.29 1.02 7.86
CA ARG A 18 9.96 1.21 8.48
C ARG A 18 9.12 2.18 7.67
N PHE A 19 9.70 3.25 7.14
CA PHE A 19 9.01 4.21 6.30
C PHE A 19 8.47 3.56 5.03
N LYS A 20 9.32 2.81 4.32
CA LYS A 20 8.91 2.03 3.14
C LYS A 20 7.78 1.05 3.47
N ARG A 21 7.84 0.35 4.61
CA ARG A 21 6.76 -0.54 5.07
C ARG A 21 5.46 0.22 5.37
N GLN A 22 5.54 1.39 6.00
CA GLN A 22 4.38 2.19 6.35
C GLN A 22 3.72 2.81 5.12
N CYS A 23 4.51 3.27 4.13
CA CYS A 23 4.04 3.70 2.81
C CYS A 23 3.40 2.55 2.01
N ALA A 24 3.95 1.34 2.11
CA ALA A 24 3.35 0.15 1.50
C ALA A 24 2.02 -0.22 2.18
N LYS A 25 1.95 -0.13 3.52
CA LYS A 25 0.74 -0.42 4.31
C LYS A 25 -0.36 0.61 4.09
N SER A 26 -0.02 1.89 3.97
CA SER A 26 -0.97 2.96 3.68
C SER A 26 -1.52 2.86 2.25
N GLY A 27 -0.85 2.13 1.35
CA GLY A 27 -1.34 1.86 0.01
C GLY A 27 -1.31 3.09 -0.91
N VAL A 28 -0.62 4.16 -0.52
CA VAL A 28 -0.55 5.45 -1.25
C VAL A 28 -0.12 5.23 -2.70
N LEU A 29 0.94 4.44 -2.93
CA LEU A 29 1.41 4.11 -4.28
C LEU A 29 0.37 3.33 -5.11
N SER A 30 -0.42 2.47 -4.45
CA SER A 30 -1.49 1.72 -5.13
C SER A 30 -2.68 2.60 -5.48
N GLU A 31 -2.90 3.67 -4.72
CA GLU A 31 -3.98 4.63 -4.95
C GLU A 31 -3.64 5.61 -6.07
N VAL A 32 -2.40 6.11 -6.11
CA VAL A 32 -1.88 6.92 -7.23
C VAL A 32 -2.09 6.17 -8.55
N ARG A 33 -1.62 4.92 -8.65
CA ARG A 33 -1.80 4.07 -9.85
C ARG A 33 -3.26 3.82 -10.25
N LYS A 34 -4.19 3.80 -9.28
CA LYS A 34 -5.63 3.66 -9.55
C LYS A 34 -6.28 4.95 -10.04
N ARG A 35 -5.65 6.11 -9.76
CA ARG A 35 -6.14 7.44 -10.10
C ARG A 35 -5.44 8.04 -11.33
N GLU A 36 -4.33 7.44 -11.78
CA GLU A 36 -3.58 7.86 -12.99
C GLU A 36 -4.48 7.96 -14.23
N HIS A 37 -5.43 7.03 -14.38
CA HIS A 37 -6.36 7.02 -15.51
C HIS A 37 -7.78 6.72 -15.05
N TYR A 38 -8.76 7.28 -15.77
CA TYR A 38 -10.15 6.94 -15.56
C TYR A 38 -10.40 5.47 -15.90
N GLU A 39 -11.03 4.78 -14.97
CA GLU A 39 -11.41 3.39 -15.13
C GLU A 39 -12.92 3.24 -14.97
N LYS A 40 -13.58 2.63 -15.95
CA LYS A 40 -15.03 2.44 -15.95
C LYS A 40 -15.46 1.72 -14.65
N PRO A 41 -16.61 2.08 -14.03
CA PRO A 41 -17.05 1.50 -12.76
C PRO A 41 -17.09 -0.03 -12.74
N SER A 42 -17.43 -0.66 -13.87
CA SER A 42 -17.44 -2.13 -14.01
C SER A 42 -16.05 -2.74 -13.83
N VAL A 43 -15.02 -2.16 -14.45
CA VAL A 43 -13.63 -2.65 -14.34
C VAL A 43 -13.10 -2.43 -12.92
N LYS A 44 -13.42 -1.28 -12.31
CA LYS A 44 -13.08 -1.02 -10.90
C LYS A 44 -13.71 -2.05 -9.94
N ARG A 45 -14.97 -2.44 -10.17
CA ARG A 45 -15.66 -3.50 -9.40
C ARG A 45 -14.98 -4.86 -9.59
N LYS A 46 -14.64 -5.22 -10.83
CA LYS A 46 -13.92 -6.47 -11.15
C LYS A 46 -12.55 -6.54 -10.46
N LYS A 47 -11.74 -5.49 -10.59
CA LYS A 47 -10.41 -5.40 -9.94
C LYS A 47 -10.50 -5.47 -8.41
N LYS A 48 -11.54 -4.87 -7.80
CA LYS A 48 -11.77 -4.97 -6.35
C LYS A 48 -12.07 -6.40 -5.92
N ALA A 49 -12.91 -7.12 -6.66
CA ALA A 49 -13.24 -8.52 -6.37
C ALA A 49 -12.02 -9.45 -6.53
N GLU A 50 -11.23 -9.27 -7.59
CA GLU A 50 -9.99 -10.02 -7.80
C GLU A 50 -8.97 -9.78 -6.69
N ALA A 51 -8.78 -8.52 -6.26
CA ALA A 51 -7.89 -8.19 -5.16
C ALA A 51 -8.33 -8.85 -3.84
N ALA A 52 -9.63 -8.90 -3.56
CA ALA A 52 -10.18 -9.59 -2.39
C ALA A 52 -9.94 -11.11 -2.45
N ARG A 53 -10.18 -11.74 -3.61
CA ARG A 53 -9.89 -13.17 -3.83
C ARG A 53 -8.41 -13.49 -3.63
N ARG A 54 -7.50 -12.72 -4.23
CA ARG A 54 -6.05 -12.90 -4.05
C ARG A 54 -5.63 -12.75 -2.58
N LYS A 55 -6.24 -11.83 -1.83
CA LYS A 55 -5.97 -11.67 -0.40
C LYS A 55 -6.44 -12.87 0.42
N ASN A 56 -7.61 -13.42 0.11
CA ASN A 56 -8.15 -14.59 0.81
C ASN A 56 -7.31 -15.85 0.53
N ASN A 57 -6.90 -16.07 -0.73
CA ASN A 57 -6.06 -17.21 -1.09
C ASN A 57 -4.67 -17.18 -0.46
N LYS A 58 -4.15 -15.99 -0.12
CA LYS A 58 -2.84 -15.83 0.54
C LYS A 58 -2.89 -16.01 2.07
N ARG A 59 -4.09 -16.19 2.61
CA ARG A 59 -4.36 -16.29 4.05
C ARG A 59 -4.43 -17.74 4.54
N PHE A 60 -4.59 -18.66 3.60
CA PHE A 60 -4.34 -20.10 3.74
C PHE A 60 -2.94 -20.40 3.18
#